data_AF-A0A485B994-F1
#
_entry.id   AF-A0A485B994-F1
#
_cell.length_a   1.000
_cell.length_b   1.000
_cell.length_c   1.000
_cell.angle_alpha   90.00
_cell.angle_beta   90.00
_cell.angle_gamma   90.00
#
_symmetry.space_group_name_H-M   'P 1'
#
loop_
_entity.id
_entity.type
_entity.pdbx_description
1 polymer ?
#
loop_
_entity_poly.entity_id
_entity_poly.type
_entity_poly.pdbx_seq_one_letter_code
_entity_poly.pdbx_strand_id
1 'polypeptide(L)' 'MSQTVRQQAEWAQAAARVMARADELAAISESADALTRVYLSPQHLQANQQVARWMSEAGMRVWQE' A
#
# COMPACT_ATOMS: atom_id res chain seq x y z
N MET A 1 26.98 -17.35 2.68
CA MET A 1 26.59 -15.98 3.07
C MET A 1 26.17 -16.01 4.53
N SER A 2 26.60 -15.04 5.35
CA SER A 2 26.20 -14.97 6.76
C SER A 2 24.70 -14.73 6.91
N GLN A 3 24.09 -15.28 7.97
CA GLN A 3 22.68 -15.09 8.31
C GLN A 3 22.30 -13.60 8.38
N THR A 4 23.21 -12.75 8.87
CA THR A 4 23.01 -11.29 8.95
C THR A 4 22.83 -10.64 7.59
N VAL A 5 23.59 -11.06 6.57
CA VAL A 5 23.51 -10.50 5.22
C VAL A 5 22.18 -10.87 4.56
N ARG A 6 21.70 -12.10 4.77
CA ARG A 6 20.39 -12.53 4.29
C ARG A 6 19.27 -11.72 4.97
N GLN A 7 19.36 -11.52 6.27
CA GLN A 7 18.36 -10.76 7.02
C GLN A 7 18.27 -9.29 6.57
N GLN A 8 19.42 -8.65 6.35
CA GLN A 8 19.47 -7.27 5.83
C GLN A 8 18.84 -7.16 4.44
N ALA A 9 19.09 -8.13 3.55
CA ALA A 9 18.48 -8.15 2.23
C ALA A 9 16.95 -8.30 2.29
N GLU A 10 16.44 -9.16 3.17
CA GLU A 10 14.99 -9.32 3.39
C GLU A 10 14.34 -8.03 3.91
N TRP A 11 14.98 -7.33 4.83
CA TRP A 11 14.49 -6.04 5.35
C TRP A 11 14.52 -4.95 4.29
N ALA A 12 15.57 -4.88 3.48
CA ALA A 12 15.64 -3.92 2.38
C ALA A 12 14.50 -4.15 1.37
N GLN A 13 14.20 -5.41 1.05
CA GLN A 13 13.05 -5.75 0.19
C GLN A 13 11.71 -5.39 0.84
N ALA A 14 11.55 -5.63 2.14
CA ALA A 14 10.33 -5.25 2.85
C ALA A 14 10.13 -3.73 2.86
N ALA A 15 11.19 -2.96 3.14
CA ALA A 15 11.16 -1.51 3.10
C ALA A 15 10.82 -0.98 1.70
N ALA A 16 11.44 -1.54 0.65
CA ALA A 16 11.13 -1.18 -0.73
C ALA A 16 9.65 -1.43 -1.09
N ARG A 17 9.08 -2.57 -0.64
CA ARG A 17 7.65 -2.86 -0.83
C ARG A 17 6.75 -1.86 -0.10
N VAL A 18 7.11 -1.43 1.11
CA VAL A 18 6.36 -0.43 1.87
C VAL A 18 6.36 0.91 1.13
N MET A 19 7.52 1.38 0.67
CA MET A 19 7.63 2.63 -0.07
C MET A 19 6.83 2.60 -1.37
N ALA A 20 6.95 1.52 -2.16
CA ALA A 20 6.19 1.38 -3.40
C ALA A 20 4.67 1.38 -3.17
N ARG A 21 4.18 0.75 -2.11
CA ARG A 21 2.75 0.77 -1.75
C ARG A 21 2.30 2.16 -1.27
N ALA A 22 3.16 2.90 -0.58
CA ALA A 22 2.88 4.28 -0.20
C ALA A 22 2.71 5.17 -1.44
N ASP A 23 3.59 5.03 -2.44
CA ASP A 23 3.49 5.74 -3.72
C ASP A 23 2.21 5.37 -4.47
N GLU A 24 1.87 4.07 -4.54
CA GLU A 24 0.64 3.59 -5.19
C GLU A 24 -0.62 4.16 -4.52
N LEU A 25 -0.66 4.24 -3.18
CA LEU A 25 -1.78 4.87 -2.47
C LEU A 25 -1.81 6.39 -2.63
N ALA A 26 -0.66 7.04 -2.69
CA ALA A 26 -0.58 8.50 -2.85
C ALA A 26 -1.07 8.93 -4.23
N ALA A 27 -0.82 8.13 -5.27
CA ALA A 27 -1.32 8.36 -6.63
C ALA A 27 -2.87 8.32 -6.72
N ILE A 28 -3.54 7.69 -5.76
CA ILE A 28 -5.01 7.71 -5.65
C ILE A 28 -5.43 9.00 -4.92
N SER A 29 -5.34 10.11 -5.64
CA SER A 29 -5.61 11.47 -5.19
C SER A 29 -6.44 12.22 -6.23
N GLU A 30 -7.29 13.13 -5.78
CA GLU A 30 -8.01 14.06 -6.66
C GLU A 30 -7.06 15.12 -7.24
N SER A 31 -6.04 15.51 -6.46
CA SER A 31 -5.01 16.47 -6.85
C SER A 31 -3.79 15.74 -7.41
N ALA A 32 -3.25 16.21 -8.53
CA ALA A 32 -2.06 15.61 -9.14
C ALA A 32 -0.77 15.91 -8.36
N ASP A 33 -0.66 17.11 -7.78
CA ASP A 33 0.56 17.60 -7.10
C ASP A 33 0.46 17.60 -5.56
N ALA A 34 -0.64 17.07 -5.02
CA ALA A 34 -0.90 17.02 -3.58
C ALA A 34 -1.72 15.78 -3.22
N LEU A 35 -1.80 15.45 -1.93
CA LEU A 35 -2.65 14.37 -1.46
C LEU A 35 -4.03 14.91 -1.05
N THR A 36 -5.05 14.63 -1.87
CA THR A 36 -6.44 14.98 -1.61
C THR A 36 -7.30 13.74 -1.81
N ARG A 37 -7.86 13.22 -0.72
CA ARG A 37 -8.77 12.07 -0.74
C ARG A 37 -9.81 12.23 0.35
N VAL A 38 -10.91 12.89 0.00
CA VAL A 38 -12.01 13.18 0.93
C VAL A 38 -12.93 11.97 1.09
N TYR A 39 -13.68 11.94 2.19
CA TYR A 39 -14.59 10.84 2.50
C TYR A 39 -15.65 10.65 1.40
N LEU A 40 -15.92 9.38 1.07
CA LEU A 40 -16.85 8.95 0.01
C LEU A 40 -16.55 9.47 -1.41
N SER A 41 -15.36 10.02 -1.66
CA SER A 41 -14.95 10.34 -3.03
C SER A 41 -14.64 9.07 -3.85
N PRO A 42 -14.59 9.17 -5.19
CA PRO A 42 -14.12 8.07 -6.03
C PRO A 42 -12.72 7.57 -5.64
N GLN A 43 -11.83 8.49 -5.25
CA GLN A 43 -10.47 8.16 -4.81
C GLN A 43 -10.47 7.44 -3.46
N HIS A 44 -11.37 7.79 -2.54
CA HIS A 44 -11.55 7.06 -1.29
C HIS A 44 -11.98 5.61 -1.55
N LEU A 45 -12.96 5.40 -2.44
CA LEU A 45 -13.39 4.06 -2.85
C LEU A 45 -12.25 3.27 -3.49
N GLN A 46 -11.50 3.87 -4.44
CA GLN A 46 -10.37 3.23 -5.11
C GLN A 46 -9.26 2.86 -4.11
N ALA A 47 -8.92 3.73 -3.17
CA ALA A 47 -7.92 3.45 -2.15
C ALA A 47 -8.36 2.28 -1.25
N ASN A 48 -9.63 2.21 -0.88
CA ASN A 48 -10.17 1.10 -0.09
C ASN A 48 -10.10 -0.23 -0.86
N GLN A 49 -10.44 -0.23 -2.15
CA GLN A 49 -10.30 -1.41 -3.02
C GLN A 49 -8.84 -1.86 -3.15
N GLN A 50 -7.92 -0.90 -3.27
CA GLN A 50 -6.49 -1.17 -3.34
C GLN A 50 -5.98 -1.86 -2.07
N VAL A 51 -6.32 -1.32 -0.90
CA VAL A 51 -5.94 -1.89 0.39
C VAL A 51 -6.60 -3.25 0.60
N ALA A 52 -7.88 -3.39 0.25
CA ALA A 52 -8.62 -4.65 0.29
C ALA A 52 -7.89 -5.76 -0.50
N ARG A 53 -7.40 -5.45 -1.69
CA ARG A 53 -6.60 -6.39 -2.50
C ARG A 53 -5.35 -6.84 -1.75
N TRP A 54 -4.55 -5.91 -1.22
CA TRP A 54 -3.34 -6.27 -0.48
C TRP A 54 -3.61 -7.06 0.80
N MET A 55 -4.68 -6.72 1.51
CA MET A 55 -5.11 -7.47 2.69
C MET A 55 -5.49 -8.91 2.31
N SER A 56 -6.22 -9.08 1.21
CA SER A 56 -6.60 -10.40 0.70
C SER A 56 -5.37 -11.22 0.26
N GLU A 57 -4.41 -10.60 -0.43
CA GLU A 57 -3.12 -11.22 -0.80
C GLU A 57 -2.31 -11.65 0.43
N ALA A 58 -2.44 -10.93 1.54
CA ALA A 58 -1.83 -11.27 2.82
C ALA A 58 -2.63 -12.34 3.61
N GLY A 59 -3.70 -12.89 3.04
CA GLY A 59 -4.55 -13.92 3.66
C GLY A 59 -5.57 -13.37 4.66
N MET A 60 -5.81 -12.06 4.67
CA MET A 60 -6.81 -11.43 5.54
C MET A 60 -8.19 -11.47 4.90
N ARG A 61 -9.24 -11.56 5.74
CA ARG A 61 -10.62 -11.33 5.30
C ARG A 61 -10.90 -9.82 5.28
N VAL A 62 -11.38 -9.32 4.15
CA VAL A 62 -11.78 -7.93 3.99
C VAL A 62 -13.27 -7.77 4.19
N TRP A 63 -13.68 -6.62 4.72
CA TRP A 63 -15.06 -6.18 4.75
C TRP A 63 -15.15 -4.71 4.32
N GLN A 64 -16.23 -4.37 3.63
CA GLN A 64 -16.53 -3.04 3.11
C GLN A 64 -18.03 -2.80 3.27
N GLU A 65 -18.43 -1.62 3.76
CA GLU A 65 -19.84 -1.16 3.80
C GLU A 65 -20.36 -0.76 2.42
#